data_AF-A0A4Z0GZG0-F1
#
_entry.id   AF-A0A4Z0GZG0-F1
#
_cell.length_a   1.000
_cell.length_b   1.000
_cell.length_c   1.000
_cell.angle_alpha   90.00
_cell.angle_beta   90.00
_cell.angle_gamma   90.00
#
_symmetry.space_group_name_H-M   'P 1'
#
loop_
_entity.id
_entity.type
_entity.pdbx_description
1 polymer ?
#
loop_
_entity_poly.entity_id
_entity_poly.type
_entity_poly.pdbx_seq_one_letter_code
_entity_poly.pdbx_strand_id
1 'polypeptide(L)'
;MENVHTIWLDHQWSHGIIKVPDSIFGFLYHPIAYDEAQGEFRIINNLWYTTYHGAREYFRSPNNPYSVAGRMKIHSGSALIQPKFQKVNV
;
A
#
# COMPACT_ATOMS: atom_id res chain seq x y z
N MET A 1 -2.98 8.49 8.17
CA MET A 1 -2.38 7.21 8.65
C MET A 1 -1.05 7.51 9.30
N GLU A 2 -0.93 7.41 10.62
CA GLU A 2 0.23 8.02 11.33
C GLU A 2 1.43 7.09 11.54
N ASN A 3 1.37 5.80 11.17
CA ASN A 3 2.48 4.87 11.43
C ASN A 3 2.77 3.94 10.25
N VAL A 4 3.10 4.47 9.07
CA VAL A 4 3.62 3.63 7.98
C VAL A 4 5.08 3.30 8.28
N HIS A 5 5.38 2.02 8.55
CA HIS A 5 6.74 1.55 8.81
C HIS A 5 7.54 1.36 7.51
N THR A 6 6.90 0.83 6.46
CA THR A 6 7.56 0.58 5.16
C THR A 6 6.54 0.69 4.05
N ILE A 7 7.00 1.17 2.90
CA ILE A 7 6.23 1.17 1.66
C ILE A 7 7.02 0.45 0.56
N TRP A 8 6.33 -0.40 -0.18
CA TRP A 8 6.80 -1.03 -1.40
C TRP A 8 5.99 -0.48 -2.55
N LEU A 9 6.63 0.12 -3.55
CA LEU A 9 5.96 0.63 -4.75
C LEU A 9 6.42 -0.14 -5.98
N ASP A 10 5.53 -0.25 -6.96
CA ASP A 10 5.84 -0.75 -8.28
C ASP A 10 6.69 0.25 -9.09
N HIS A 11 7.16 -0.13 -10.27
CA HIS A 11 8.05 0.76 -11.03
C HIS A 11 7.34 1.98 -11.62
N GLN A 12 6.00 1.94 -11.71
CA GLN A 12 5.18 3.06 -12.19
C GLN A 12 4.73 3.98 -11.06
N TRP A 13 5.05 3.65 -9.81
CA TRP A 13 4.63 4.39 -8.62
C TRP A 13 3.09 4.50 -8.50
N SER A 14 2.35 3.59 -9.13
CA SER A 14 0.89 3.60 -9.17
C SER A 14 0.27 2.64 -8.15
N HIS A 15 0.98 1.56 -7.81
CA HIS A 15 0.52 0.54 -6.88
C HIS A 15 1.61 0.15 -5.90
N GLY A 16 1.19 -0.35 -4.74
CA GLY A 16 2.12 -0.74 -3.71
C GLY A 16 1.52 -1.50 -2.54
N ILE A 17 2.36 -1.73 -1.55
CA ILE A 17 1.98 -2.29 -0.25
C ILE A 17 2.59 -1.40 0.82
N ILE A 18 1.83 -1.06 1.85
CA ILE A 18 2.36 -0.46 3.08
C ILE A 18 2.37 -1.49 4.20
N LYS A 19 3.36 -1.40 5.07
CA LYS A 19 3.43 -2.13 6.34
C LYS A 19 3.17 -1.15 7.48
N VAL A 20 2.18 -1.48 8.30
CA VAL A 20 1.70 -0.66 9.41
C VAL A 20 1.76 -1.48 10.70
N PRO A 21 2.27 -0.95 11.82
CA PRO A 21 2.23 -1.64 13.11
C PRO A 21 0.80 -1.93 13.54
N ASP A 22 0.59 -3.10 14.14
CA ASP A 22 -0.69 -3.54 14.69
C ASP A 22 -0.46 -4.20 16.06
N SER A 23 -1.38 -4.00 17.01
CA SER A 23 -1.21 -4.46 18.39
C SER A 23 -1.39 -5.96 18.56
N ILE A 24 -2.08 -6.64 17.64
CA ILE A 24 -2.40 -8.07 17.73
C ILE A 24 -1.43 -8.87 16.88
N PHE A 25 -1.22 -8.45 15.63
CA PHE A 25 -0.43 -9.18 14.64
C PHE A 25 1.01 -8.67 14.54
N GLY A 26 1.38 -7.63 15.29
CA GLY A 26 2.64 -6.90 15.17
C GLY A 26 2.66 -5.98 13.95
N PHE A 27 2.32 -6.51 12.77
CA PHE A 27 2.19 -5.72 11.54
C PHE A 27 1.05 -6.20 10.63
N LEU A 28 0.41 -5.23 9.98
CA LEU A 28 -0.50 -5.44 8.87
C LEU A 28 0.10 -4.90 7.57
N TYR A 29 -0.27 -5.54 6.46
CA TYR A 29 0.16 -5.20 5.12
C TYR A 29 -1.06 -4.79 4.30
N HIS A 30 -1.10 -3.54 3.85
CA HIS A 30 -2.21 -3.00 3.09
C HIS A 30 -1.83 -2.76 1.64
N PRO A 31 -2.54 -3.34 0.66
CA PRO A 31 -2.45 -2.93 -0.73
C PRO A 31 -2.86 -1.46 -0.87
N ILE A 32 -2.08 -0.69 -1.62
CA ILE A 32 -2.35 0.72 -1.90
C ILE A 32 -2.35 0.99 -3.41
N ALA A 33 -3.12 1.99 -3.81
CA ALA A 33 -3.11 2.56 -5.15
C ALA A 33 -2.97 4.07 -5.06
N TYR A 34 -2.30 4.68 -6.04
CA TYR A 34 -2.21 6.13 -6.18
C TYR A 34 -3.51 6.66 -6.78
N ASP A 35 -4.15 7.57 -6.06
CA ASP A 35 -5.32 8.33 -6.50
C ASP A 35 -4.81 9.64 -7.14
N GLU A 36 -4.80 9.68 -8.47
CA GLU A 36 -4.35 10.85 -9.23
C GLU A 36 -5.20 12.10 -8.96
N ALA A 37 -6.50 11.93 -8.71
CA ALA A 37 -7.41 13.05 -8.47
C ALA A 37 -7.10 13.74 -7.14
N GLN A 38 -6.63 12.99 -6.16
CA GLN A 38 -6.26 13.52 -4.84
C GLN A 38 -4.75 13.72 -4.64
N GLY A 39 -3.92 13.17 -5.53
CA GLY A 39 -2.48 13.22 -5.42
C GLY A 39 -1.94 12.43 -4.22
N GLU A 40 -2.61 11.33 -3.85
CA GLU A 40 -2.27 10.55 -2.66
C GLU A 40 -2.41 9.04 -2.86
N PHE A 41 -1.71 8.25 -2.03
CA PHE A 41 -1.93 6.82 -1.94
C PHE A 41 -3.10 6.50 -1.00
N ARG A 42 -3.91 5.51 -1.38
CA ARG A 42 -5.06 5.04 -0.60
C ARG A 42 -5.05 3.54 -0.42
N ILE A 43 -5.53 3.04 0.72
CA ILE A 43 -5.76 1.60 0.87
C ILE A 43 -6.87 1.19 -0.10
N ILE A 44 -6.61 0.13 -0.84
CA ILE A 44 -7.60 -0.48 -1.71
C ILE A 44 -8.63 -1.24 -0.86
N ASN A 45 -9.90 -0.82 -0.91
CA ASN A 45 -11.04 -1.50 -0.28
C ASN A 45 -10.86 -1.81 1.22
N ASN A 46 -10.08 -1.00 1.93
CA ASN A 46 -9.70 -1.24 3.33
C ASN A 46 -9.06 -2.63 3.59
N LEU A 47 -8.48 -3.24 2.56
CA LEU A 47 -7.89 -4.57 2.63
C LEU A 47 -6.61 -4.57 3.46
N TRP A 48 -6.40 -5.67 4.16
CA TRP A 48 -5.22 -5.93 4.96
C TRP A 48 -4.88 -7.41 4.94
N TYR A 49 -3.60 -7.70 5.16
CA TYR A 49 -3.05 -9.04 5.24
C TYR A 49 -2.06 -9.10 6.39
N THR A 50 -1.85 -10.29 6.95
CA THR A 50 -0.83 -10.52 7.97
C THR A 50 0.56 -10.75 7.39
N THR A 51 0.68 -10.88 6.06
CA THR A 51 1.95 -11.07 5.36
C THR A 51 2.05 -10.21 4.10
N TYR A 52 3.27 -9.78 3.78
CA TYR A 52 3.57 -9.10 2.52
C TYR A 52 3.20 -9.96 1.30
N HIS A 53 3.45 -11.27 1.37
CA HIS A 53 3.17 -12.17 0.25
C HIS A 53 1.67 -12.24 -0.02
N GLY A 54 0.83 -12.37 1.01
CA GLY A 54 -0.63 -12.34 0.85
C GLY A 54 -1.12 -11.04 0.20
N ALA A 55 -0.61 -9.90 0.66
CA ALA A 55 -0.92 -8.60 0.05
C ALA A 55 -0.43 -8.50 -1.40
N ARG A 56 0.64 -9.20 -1.78
CA ARG A 56 1.16 -9.24 -3.15
C ARG A 56 0.34 -10.13 -4.07
N GLU A 57 -0.18 -11.26 -3.56
CA GLU A 57 -1.05 -12.15 -4.34
C GLU A 57 -2.36 -11.46 -4.74
N TYR A 58 -2.85 -10.51 -3.96
CA TYR A 58 -3.99 -9.66 -4.33
C TYR A 58 -3.86 -9.16 -5.78
N PHE A 59 -2.75 -8.52 -6.12
CA PHE A 59 -2.49 -7.93 -7.44
C PHE A 59 -2.30 -8.94 -8.58
N ARG A 60 -2.28 -10.24 -8.28
CA ARG A 60 -2.13 -11.31 -9.28
C ARG A 60 -3.46 -11.96 -9.66
N SER A 61 -4.54 -11.63 -8.97
CA SER A 61 -5.86 -12.16 -9.31
C SER A 61 -6.28 -11.65 -10.69
N PRO A 62 -6.71 -12.54 -11.62
CA PRO A 62 -7.03 -12.17 -13.01
C PRO A 62 -8.14 -11.12 -13.16
N ASN A 63 -9.02 -11.02 -12.18
CA ASN A 63 -10.15 -10.09 -12.17
C ASN A 63 -9.88 -8.85 -11.31
N ASN A 64 -8.64 -8.65 -10.86
CA ASN A 64 -8.29 -7.50 -10.05
C ASN A 64 -8.05 -6.28 -10.97
N PRO A 65 -8.80 -5.17 -10.81
CA PRO A 65 -8.54 -3.95 -11.56
C PRO A 65 -7.19 -3.31 -11.22
N TYR A 66 -6.58 -3.70 -10.10
CA TYR A 66 -5.26 -3.25 -9.66
C TYR A 66 -4.21 -4.29 -10.05
N SER A 67 -3.26 -3.87 -10.89
CA SER A 67 -2.15 -4.71 -11.33
C SER A 67 -0.83 -4.01 -11.13
N VAL A 68 0.17 -4.77 -10.68
CA VAL A 68 1.48 -4.24 -10.30
C VAL A 68 2.42 -4.32 -11.49
N ALA A 69 3.05 -3.19 -11.83
CA ALA A 69 4.04 -3.14 -12.87
C ALA A 69 5.40 -3.66 -12.37
N GLY A 70 5.73 -4.90 -12.70
CA GLY A 70 7.04 -5.51 -12.40
C GLY A 70 7.28 -5.81 -10.91
N ARG A 71 8.54 -5.61 -10.46
CA ARG A 71 8.94 -5.89 -9.06
C ARG A 71 8.75 -4.64 -8.21
N MET A 72 8.10 -4.81 -7.05
CA MET A 72 8.04 -3.72 -6.08
C MET A 72 9.39 -3.54 -5.40
N LYS A 73 9.76 -2.29 -5.13
CA LYS A 73 10.98 -1.91 -4.42
C LYS A 73 10.61 -1.22 -3.11
N ILE A 74 11.48 -1.32 -2.11
CA ILE A 74 11.31 -0.61 -0.84
C ILE A 74 11.61 0.87 -1.08
N HIS A 75 10.73 1.76 -0.63
CA HIS A 75 10.99 3.19 -0.57
C HIS A 75 10.99 3.61 0.90
N SER A 76 12.15 3.54 1.54
CA SER A 76 12.33 3.94 2.95
C SER A 76 13.18 5.23 3.02
N GLY A 77 12.54 6.36 3.35
CA GLY A 77 13.21 7.57 3.87
C GLY A 77 13.39 8.75 2.90
N SER A 78 13.02 9.94 3.39
CA SER A 78 13.29 11.33 2.94
C SER A 78 12.77 11.86 1.60
N ALA A 79 12.58 11.05 0.54
CA ALA A 79 12.12 11.59 -0.76
C ALA A 79 10.60 11.56 -0.97
N LEU A 80 9.88 10.79 -0.15
CA LEU A 80 8.41 10.75 -0.12
C LEU A 80 7.94 11.56 1.10
N ILE A 81 8.16 12.87 1.06
CA ILE A 81 7.49 13.79 1.97
C ILE A 81 5.99 13.68 1.67
N GLN A 82 5.31 12.92 2.52
CA GLN A 82 3.87 12.94 2.76
C GLN A 82 3.00 12.84 1.50
N PRO A 83 2.73 11.64 0.96
CA PRO A 83 1.40 11.42 0.41
C PRO A 83 0.44 11.81 1.53
N LYS A 84 -0.44 12.77 1.30
CA LYS A 84 -1.57 12.98 2.22
C LYS A 84 -2.27 11.62 2.32
N PHE A 85 -2.62 11.17 3.51
CA PHE A 85 -3.29 9.88 3.70
C PHE A 85 -4.55 10.16 4.51
N GLN A 86 -5.66 10.41 3.84
CA GLN A 86 -6.92 10.70 4.52
C GLN A 86 -7.56 9.43 5.10
N LYS A 87 -7.94 9.47 6.37
CA LYS A 87 -8.79 8.45 7.01
C LYS A 87 -10.17 8.51 6.35
N VAL A 88 -10.64 7.41 5.77
CA VAL A 88 -12.06 7.23 5.50
C VAL A 88 -12.66 6.77 6.83
N ASN A 89 -13.39 7.65 7.51
CA ASN A 89 -14.25 7.25 8.63
C ASN A 89 -15.42 6.48 8.03
N VAL A 90 -15.60 5.22 8.46
CA VAL A 90 -16.82 4.44 8.26
C VAL A 90 -17.59 4.46 9.58
#